data_AF-A0A9E3EAW8-F1
#
_entry.id   AF-A0A9E3EAW8-F1
#
_cell.length_a   1.000
_cell.length_b   1.000
_cell.length_c   1.000
_cell.angle_alpha   90.00
_cell.angle_beta   90.00
_cell.angle_gamma   90.00
#
_symmetry.space_group_name_H-M   'P 1'
#
loop_
_entity.id
_entity.type
_entity.pdbx_description
1 polymer ?
#
loop_
_entity_poly.entity_id
_entity_poly.type
_entity_poly.pdbx_seq_one_letter_code
_entity_poly.pdbx_strand_id
1 'polypeptide(L)'
;MKSKTNILQQALRQGSSHPQSEDPEVAHAALTGSLPEQRLRKADRTGKKNISVWLDAAYNRSMLLVQASTGKNKQQLFAEALNDLFAKYNAPQIRDG
;
A
#
# COMPACT_ATOMS: atom_id res chain seq x y z
N MET A 1 -3.59 -9.65 46.36
CA MET A 1 -3.64 -9.82 44.88
C MET A 1 -3.03 -8.58 44.20
N LYS A 2 -1.71 -8.52 43.98
CA LYS A 2 -1.02 -7.37 43.36
C LYS A 2 0.20 -7.86 42.55
N SER A 3 -0.03 -8.62 41.48
CA SER A 3 1.07 -9.23 40.70
C SER A 3 0.95 -9.08 39.19
N LYS A 4 -0.13 -8.49 38.67
CA LYS A 4 -0.34 -8.34 37.22
C LYS A 4 0.34 -7.10 36.63
N THR A 5 0.59 -6.06 37.44
CA THR A 5 1.15 -4.78 36.97
C THR A 5 2.65 -4.83 36.71
N ASN A 6 3.37 -5.74 37.37
CA ASN A 6 4.83 -5.84 37.26
C ASN A 6 5.28 -6.51 35.95
N ILE A 7 4.50 -7.50 35.49
CA ILE A 7 4.76 -8.24 34.24
C ILE A 7 4.66 -7.30 33.02
N LEU A 8 3.71 -6.37 33.02
CA LEU A 8 3.53 -5.42 31.93
C LEU A 8 4.66 -4.39 31.86
N GLN A 9 5.15 -3.91 33.02
CA GLN A 9 6.27 -2.98 33.07
C GLN A 9 7.59 -3.64 32.65
N GLN A 10 7.74 -4.95 32.92
CA GLN A 10 8.92 -5.71 32.51
C GLN A 10 8.97 -5.94 31.00
N ALA A 11 7.82 -6.17 30.35
CA ALA A 11 7.73 -6.31 28.89
C ALA A 11 8.07 -5.00 28.15
N LEU A 12 7.69 -3.84 28.73
CA LEU A 12 7.94 -2.53 28.10
C LEU A 12 9.42 -2.14 28.09
N ARG A 13 10.18 -2.55 29.11
CA ARG A 13 11.63 -2.29 29.21
C ARG A 13 12.46 -3.16 28.26
N GLN A 14 11.95 -4.32 27.84
CA GLN A 14 12.64 -5.21 26.90
C GLN A 14 12.48 -4.76 25.44
N GLY A 15 11.46 -3.97 25.11
CA GLY A 15 11.22 -3.44 23.76
C GLY A 15 12.01 -2.17 23.40
N SER A 16 12.80 -1.62 24.32
CA SER A 16 13.47 -0.32 24.18
C SER A 16 15.00 -0.42 24.23
N SER A 17 15.56 -1.32 23.42
CA SER A 17 17.00 -1.35 23.14
C SER A 17 17.23 -1.67 21.67
N HIS A 18 17.31 -0.61 20.87
CA HIS A 18 17.84 -0.62 19.51
C HIS A 18 19.19 0.10 19.54
N PRO A 19 20.33 -0.61 19.62
CA PRO A 19 21.61 -0.02 19.25
C PRO A 19 21.73 -0.07 17.73
N GLN A 20 21.89 1.11 17.15
CA GLN A 20 22.14 1.37 15.75
C GLN A 20 23.66 1.46 15.51
N SER A 21 24.07 0.97 14.32
CA SER A 21 25.40 0.98 13.69
C SER A 21 26.34 -0.12 14.20
N GLU A 22 26.93 -1.00 13.38
CA GLU A 22 27.84 -0.73 12.25
C GLU A 22 27.70 -1.73 11.06
N ASP A 23 28.18 -1.32 9.88
CA ASP A 23 28.06 -1.89 8.53
C ASP A 23 29.10 -3.04 8.23
N PRO A 24 29.22 -3.63 7.01
CA PRO A 24 28.88 -5.02 6.73
C PRO A 24 30.10 -5.95 6.52
N GLU A 25 30.05 -7.18 7.03
CA GLU A 25 30.92 -8.27 6.58
C GLU A 25 30.10 -9.40 5.96
N VAL A 26 30.47 -9.74 4.73
CA VAL A 26 29.78 -10.62 3.81
C VAL A 26 29.74 -12.05 4.37
N ALA A 27 28.55 -12.51 4.74
CA ALA A 27 28.27 -13.93 4.95
C ALA A 27 26.84 -14.26 4.53
N HIS A 28 26.58 -14.24 3.22
CA HIS A 28 25.37 -14.86 2.66
C HIS A 28 25.54 -16.38 2.68
N ALA A 29 25.45 -16.97 3.87
CA ALA A 29 25.20 -18.39 4.01
C ALA A 29 23.76 -18.68 3.60
N ALA A 30 23.62 -19.63 2.67
CA ALA A 30 22.38 -20.03 2.03
C ALA A 30 21.29 -20.40 3.05
N LEU A 31 20.14 -19.73 2.95
CA LEU A 31 18.86 -20.24 3.41
C LEU A 31 17.98 -20.47 2.18
N THR A 32 18.12 -21.66 1.60
CA THR A 32 17.20 -22.25 0.62
C THR A 32 15.88 -22.57 1.34
N GLY A 33 15.12 -21.53 1.66
CA GLY A 33 13.70 -21.61 1.95
C GLY A 33 12.96 -21.10 0.73
N SER A 34 12.51 -22.01 -0.13
CA SER A 34 11.69 -21.67 -1.30
C SER A 34 10.37 -21.06 -0.82
N LEU A 35 10.34 -19.73 -0.61
CA LEU A 35 9.07 -19.02 -0.60
C LEU A 35 8.38 -19.33 -1.93
N PRO A 36 7.07 -19.63 -1.96
CA PRO A 36 6.38 -19.72 -3.24
C PRO A 36 6.65 -18.41 -3.96
N GLU A 37 7.28 -18.52 -5.12
CA GLU A 37 7.54 -17.43 -6.04
C GLU A 37 6.17 -17.01 -6.55
N GLN A 38 5.43 -16.29 -5.71
CA GLN A 38 4.20 -15.62 -6.04
C GLN A 38 4.66 -14.55 -7.01
N ARG A 39 4.79 -14.94 -8.28
CA ARG A 39 5.15 -14.05 -9.38
C ARG A 39 4.13 -12.95 -9.29
N LEU A 40 4.52 -11.82 -8.69
CA LEU A 40 3.78 -10.59 -8.77
C LEU A 40 3.69 -10.35 -10.27
N ARG A 41 2.56 -10.71 -10.89
CA ARG A 41 2.28 -10.38 -12.28
C ARG A 41 2.43 -8.88 -12.35
N LYS A 42 3.52 -8.41 -12.94
CA LYS A 42 3.73 -6.98 -13.13
C LYS A 42 2.53 -6.51 -13.93
N ALA A 43 1.75 -5.59 -13.36
CA ALA A 43 0.60 -5.04 -14.05
C ALA A 43 1.10 -4.47 -15.39
N ASP A 44 0.49 -4.91 -16.49
CA ASP A 44 0.89 -4.45 -17.81
C ASP A 44 0.63 -2.94 -17.93
N ARG A 45 1.67 -2.23 -18.35
CA ARG A 45 1.71 -0.78 -18.53
C ARG A 45 1.77 -0.38 -20.01
N THR A 46 1.76 -1.34 -20.92
CA THR A 46 1.76 -1.09 -22.36
C THR A 46 0.56 -0.20 -22.72
N GLY A 47 0.82 0.92 -23.39
CA GLY A 47 -0.21 1.91 -23.75
C GLY A 47 -0.71 2.80 -22.59
N LYS A 48 -0.27 2.60 -21.34
CA LYS A 48 -0.71 3.38 -20.18
C LYS A 48 0.30 4.46 -19.82
N LYS A 49 -0.19 5.68 -19.58
CA LYS A 49 0.61 6.79 -19.04
C LYS A 49 0.30 6.99 -17.55
N ASN A 50 1.34 7.26 -16.76
CA ASN A 50 1.15 7.61 -15.35
C ASN A 50 0.74 9.09 -15.22
N ILE A 51 -0.30 9.34 -14.45
CA ILE A 51 -0.72 10.69 -14.04
C ILE A 51 -0.65 10.70 -12.53
N SER A 52 0.18 11.59 -11.97
CA SER A 52 0.38 11.72 -10.53
C SER A 52 0.00 13.12 -10.06
N VAL A 53 -0.68 13.19 -8.92
CA VAL A 53 -1.09 14.44 -8.27
C VAL A 53 -0.92 14.31 -6.75
N TRP A 54 -0.67 15.43 -6.08
CA TRP A 54 -0.67 15.50 -4.62
C TRP A 54 -2.08 15.85 -4.13
N LEU A 55 -2.65 15.00 -3.27
CA LEU A 55 -3.98 15.15 -2.70
C LEU A 55 -3.91 14.99 -1.17
N ASP A 56 -4.91 15.51 -0.48
CA ASP A 56 -5.06 15.31 0.96
C ASP A 56 -5.25 13.81 1.28
N ALA A 57 -4.71 13.37 2.43
CA ALA A 57 -4.77 11.98 2.87
C ALA A 57 -6.21 11.47 3.04
N ALA A 58 -7.18 12.34 3.31
CA ALA A 58 -8.59 12.00 3.40
C ALA A 58 -9.15 11.41 2.08
N TYR A 59 -8.66 11.85 0.92
CA TYR A 59 -9.07 11.29 -0.38
C TYR A 59 -8.73 9.81 -0.48
N ASN A 60 -7.56 9.39 0.02
CA ASN A 60 -7.16 7.99 0.00
C ASN A 60 -8.06 7.14 0.90
N ARG A 61 -8.43 7.64 2.09
CA ARG A 61 -9.37 6.94 2.98
C ARG A 61 -10.72 6.70 2.31
N SER A 62 -11.30 7.73 1.72
CA SER A 62 -12.57 7.62 0.99
C SER A 62 -12.44 6.68 -0.21
N MET A 63 -11.33 6.72 -0.94
CA MET A 63 -11.09 5.83 -2.07
C MET A 63 -10.96 4.36 -1.65
N LEU A 64 -10.37 4.08 -0.49
CA LEU A 64 -10.30 2.72 0.07
C LEU A 64 -11.69 2.19 0.45
N LEU A 65 -12.56 3.04 1.00
CA LEU A 65 -13.94 2.67 1.30
C LEU A 65 -14.70 2.29 0.02
N VAL A 66 -14.53 3.05 -1.07
CA VAL A 66 -15.15 2.73 -2.36
C VAL A 66 -14.59 1.45 -2.97
N GLN A 67 -13.28 1.19 -2.85
CA GLN A 67 -12.71 -0.09 -3.28
C GLN A 67 -13.31 -1.26 -2.50
N ALA A 68 -13.44 -1.12 -1.17
CA ALA A 68 -14.03 -2.16 -0.33
C ALA A 68 -15.50 -2.44 -0.66
N SER A 69 -16.28 -1.41 -1.03
CA SER A 69 -17.69 -1.58 -1.37
C SER A 69 -17.93 -2.09 -2.80
N THR A 70 -17.09 -1.70 -3.76
CA THR A 70 -17.31 -2.01 -5.19
C THR A 70 -16.45 -3.15 -5.73
N GLY A 71 -15.34 -3.48 -5.06
CA GLY A 71 -14.33 -4.39 -5.58
C GLY A 71 -13.52 -3.85 -6.77
N LYS A 72 -13.79 -2.62 -7.23
CA LYS A 72 -13.04 -1.97 -8.31
C LYS A 72 -11.63 -1.63 -7.83
N ASN A 73 -10.65 -1.70 -8.73
CA ASN A 73 -9.30 -1.24 -8.42
C ASN A 73 -9.19 0.29 -8.54
N LYS A 74 -8.09 0.86 -8.01
CA LYS A 74 -7.86 2.31 -8.05
C LYS A 74 -7.89 2.90 -9.48
N GLN A 75 -7.38 2.18 -10.48
CA GLN A 75 -7.35 2.68 -11.86
C GLN A 75 -8.77 2.83 -12.41
N GLN A 76 -9.65 1.86 -12.14
CA GLN A 76 -11.05 1.90 -12.55
C GLN A 76 -11.80 3.05 -11.87
N LEU A 77 -11.59 3.24 -10.57
CA LEU A 77 -12.20 4.35 -9.83
C LEU A 77 -11.72 5.72 -10.29
N PHE A 78 -10.43 5.85 -10.61
CA PHE A 78 -9.91 7.09 -11.20
C PHE A 78 -10.48 7.34 -12.59
N ALA A 79 -10.57 6.32 -13.44
CA ALA A 79 -11.16 6.45 -14.78
C ALA A 79 -12.64 6.90 -14.72
N GLU A 80 -13.41 6.32 -13.79
CA GLU A 80 -14.80 6.71 -13.54
C GLU A 80 -14.90 8.16 -13.07
N ALA A 81 -14.15 8.55 -12.03
CA ALA A 81 -14.17 9.91 -11.51
C ALA A 81 -13.74 10.97 -12.56
N LEU A 82 -12.75 10.64 -13.40
CA LEU A 82 -12.32 11.51 -14.49
C LEU A 82 -13.39 11.62 -15.58
N ASN A 83 -14.07 10.53 -15.93
CA ASN A 83 -15.16 10.57 -16.90
C ASN A 83 -16.37 11.37 -16.41
N ASP A 84 -16.68 11.30 -15.12
CA ASP A 84 -17.73 12.13 -14.51
C ASP A 84 -17.33 13.61 -14.57
N LEU A 85 -16.05 13.91 -14.32
CA LEU A 85 -15.49 15.25 -14.47
C LEU A 85 -15.59 15.72 -15.93
N PHE A 86 -15.24 14.87 -16.90
CA PHE A 86 -15.30 15.21 -18.33
C PHE A 86 -16.74 15.49 -18.77
N ALA A 87 -17.71 14.66 -18.38
CA ALA A 87 -19.13 14.92 -18.64
C ALA A 87 -19.57 16.27 -18.08
N LYS A 88 -19.18 16.59 -16.83
CA LYS A 88 -19.53 17.86 -16.19
C LYS A 88 -19.06 19.08 -16.99
N TYR A 89 -17.93 18.97 -17.68
CA TYR A 89 -17.35 20.05 -18.48
C TYR A 89 -17.52 19.87 -19.99
N ASN A 90 -18.42 18.98 -20.44
CA ASN A 90 -18.65 18.65 -21.85
C ASN A 90 -17.37 18.24 -22.61
N ALA A 91 -16.40 17.67 -21.90
CA ALA A 91 -15.23 17.05 -22.50
C ALA A 91 -15.55 15.62 -22.97
N PRO A 92 -14.85 15.11 -23.99
CA PRO A 92 -15.01 13.72 -24.43
C PRO A 92 -14.74 12.73 -23.29
N GLN A 93 -15.69 11.81 -23.05
CA GLN A 93 -15.51 10.72 -22.10
C GLN A 93 -14.73 9.56 -22.74
N ILE A 94 -13.83 8.95 -21.99
CA ILE A 94 -13.01 7.82 -22.44
C ILE A 94 -13.59 6.54 -21.82
N ARG A 95 -14.25 5.73 -22.63
CA ARG A 95 -14.78 4.42 -22.24
C ARG A 95 -13.94 3.32 -22.88
N ASP A 96 -12.84 2.95 -22.21
CA ASP A 96 -12.15 1.71 -22.53
C ASP A 96 -12.80 0.56 -21.75
N GLY A 97 -13.15 -0.52 -22.45
CA GLY A 97 -13.84 -1.71 -21.91
C GLY A 97 -12.97 -2.60 -21.02
#